data_AF-A0A178FPP2-F1
#
_entry.id   AF-A0A178FPP2-F1
#
_cell.length_a   1.000
_cell.length_b   1.000
_cell.length_c   1.000
_cell.angle_alpha   90.00
_cell.angle_beta   90.00
_cell.angle_gamma   90.00
#
_symmetry.space_group_name_H-M   'P 1'
#
loop_
_entity.id
_entity.type
_entity.pdbx_description
1 polymer ?
#
loop_
_entity_poly.entity_id
_entity_poly.type
_entity_poly.pdbx_seq_one_letter_code
_entity_poly.pdbx_strand_id
1 'polypeptide(L)'
;MVASNEVIVIDESRDTILDSAFSDQSSTTASLTSSIMRYTYEHGRRYHTYQEGRYLLPNDEKEQEHMNIISHLFRLILGGRLFLAPLPQNTKRILDIGTGTGDWAIDMADRYPDALVVGNDLSPIQPGLVPPNVQFEIDDVENDWAHHKKLLNR
;
A
#
# COMPACT_ATOMS: atom_id res chain seq x y z
N MET A 1 16.06 38.29 14.69
CA MET A 1 16.55 37.64 15.92
C MET A 1 15.42 37.77 16.92
N VAL A 2 14.77 36.73 17.43
CA VAL A 2 15.32 35.55 18.09
C VAL A 2 14.44 34.34 17.75
N ALA A 3 15.08 33.21 17.43
CA ALA A 3 14.43 31.92 17.22
C ALA A 3 13.94 31.37 18.56
N SER A 4 12.66 30.98 18.63
CA SER A 4 12.14 30.16 19.73
C SER A 4 12.39 28.69 19.40
N ASN A 5 13.46 28.14 19.98
CA ASN A 5 13.66 26.69 20.08
C ASN A 5 12.73 26.17 21.18
N GLU A 6 11.62 25.53 20.82
CA GLU A 6 10.90 24.67 21.74
C GLU A 6 11.46 23.24 21.61
N VAL A 7 12.12 22.83 22.69
CA VAL A 7 12.71 21.51 22.89
C VAL A 7 11.56 20.51 23.06
N ILE A 8 11.42 19.56 22.13
CA ILE A 8 10.48 18.46 22.26
C ILE A 8 11.07 17.46 23.27
N VAL A 9 10.38 17.30 24.39
CA VAL A 9 10.71 16.32 25.44
C VAL A 9 10.34 14.93 24.94
N ILE A 10 11.32 14.03 24.88
CA ILE A 10 11.10 12.59 24.68
C ILE A 10 10.68 12.02 26.05
N ASP A 11 9.47 11.50 26.15
CA ASP A 11 9.01 10.76 27.31
C ASP A 11 9.59 9.32 27.25
N GLU A 12 10.69 9.10 27.97
CA GLU A 12 11.24 7.78 28.26
C GLU A 12 10.74 7.29 29.62
N SER A 13 9.92 6.22 29.62
CA SER A 13 9.80 5.12 30.60
C SER A 13 8.35 4.62 30.67
N ARG A 14 8.00 3.33 30.79
CA ARG A 14 8.75 2.11 31.11
C ARG A 14 7.86 0.89 30.82
N ASP A 15 8.47 -0.13 30.23
CA ASP A 15 8.28 -1.58 30.38
C ASP A 15 6.94 -2.16 30.88
N THR A 16 6.31 -2.97 30.05
CA THR A 16 5.66 -4.20 30.52
C THR A 16 5.97 -5.34 29.55
N ILE A 17 6.50 -6.42 30.12
CA ILE A 17 7.05 -7.62 29.52
C ILE A 17 6.02 -8.33 28.63
N LEU A 18 6.36 -8.51 27.35
CA LEU A 18 5.74 -9.50 26.46
C LEU A 18 6.84 -10.34 25.83
N ASP A 19 7.13 -11.46 26.49
CA ASP A 19 7.99 -12.52 25.98
C ASP A 19 7.28 -13.19 24.81
N SER A 20 7.64 -12.79 23.59
CA SER A 20 7.20 -13.43 22.36
C SER A 20 8.45 -13.73 21.54
N ALA A 21 8.95 -14.95 21.70
CA ALA A 21 9.92 -15.54 20.79
C ALA A 21 9.28 -15.72 19.40
N PHE A 22 9.08 -14.62 18.68
CA PHE A 22 8.81 -14.61 17.26
C PHE A 22 10.15 -14.61 16.55
N SER A 23 10.38 -15.64 15.74
CA SER A 23 11.53 -15.72 14.85
C SER A 23 11.68 -14.41 14.07
N ASP A 24 12.85 -13.81 14.15
CA ASP A 24 13.25 -12.57 13.50
C ASP A 24 13.22 -12.72 11.97
N GLN A 25 12.02 -12.67 11.38
CA GLN A 25 11.86 -12.27 10.00
C GLN A 25 12.02 -10.77 9.99
N SER A 26 13.25 -10.28 9.85
CA SER A 26 13.49 -8.84 9.78
C SER A 26 12.54 -8.22 8.75
N SER A 27 11.64 -7.36 9.24
CA SER A 27 10.66 -6.66 8.41
C SER A 27 11.40 -5.84 7.37
N THR A 28 11.09 -6.04 6.10
CA THR A 28 11.60 -5.19 5.01
C THR A 28 10.67 -4.01 4.73
N THR A 29 9.49 -3.99 5.35
CA THR A 29 8.54 -2.88 5.29
C THR A 29 8.72 -1.98 6.50
N ALA A 30 8.59 -0.67 6.27
CA ALA A 30 8.63 0.36 7.29
C ALA A 30 7.33 1.18 7.25
N SER A 31 6.97 1.80 8.37
CA SER A 31 5.83 2.71 8.41
C SER A 31 6.05 3.91 7.48
N LEU A 32 4.95 4.42 6.91
CA LEU A 32 4.98 5.59 6.05
C LEU A 32 5.59 6.79 6.78
N THR A 33 6.59 7.41 6.17
CA THR A 33 7.12 8.67 6.68
C THR A 33 6.15 9.80 6.39
N SER A 34 6.11 10.82 7.25
CA SER A 34 5.28 12.02 7.03
C SER A 34 5.59 12.74 5.71
N SER A 35 6.80 12.52 5.16
CA SER A 35 7.20 13.06 3.87
C SER A 35 6.45 12.46 2.67
N ILE A 36 6.13 11.15 2.71
CA ILE A 36 5.38 10.44 1.67
C ILE A 36 3.91 10.89 1.67
N MET A 37 3.39 11.30 2.83
CA MET A 37 2.03 11.84 2.98
C MET A 37 1.91 13.32 2.56
N ARG A 38 3.02 14.00 2.26
CA ARG A 38 2.96 15.37 1.75
C ARG A 38 2.49 15.30 0.31
N TYR A 39 1.35 15.89 -0.04
CA TYR A 39 0.86 15.93 -1.42
C TYR A 39 1.34 17.19 -2.14
N THR A 40 1.49 17.11 -3.46
CA THR A 40 1.65 18.28 -4.34
C THR A 40 0.30 18.65 -4.94
N TYR A 41 0.12 19.94 -5.22
CA TYR A 41 -1.11 20.45 -5.82
C TYR A 41 -0.76 21.28 -7.05
N GLU A 42 -1.27 20.89 -8.20
CA GLU A 42 -1.10 21.61 -9.46
C GLU A 42 -2.47 21.82 -10.11
N HIS A 43 -2.76 23.06 -10.53
CA HIS A 43 -4.03 23.42 -11.16
C HIS A 43 -5.29 22.99 -10.38
N GLY A 44 -5.19 22.94 -9.05
CA GLY A 44 -6.29 22.51 -8.16
C GLY A 44 -6.50 20.99 -8.06
N ARG A 45 -5.58 20.19 -8.59
CA ARG A 45 -5.59 18.72 -8.50
C ARG A 45 -4.49 18.26 -7.53
N ARG A 46 -4.72 17.16 -6.79
CA ARG A 46 -3.74 16.59 -5.86
C ARG A 46 -2.91 15.51 -6.55
N TYR A 47 -1.61 15.50 -6.31
CA TYR A 47 -0.67 14.52 -6.84
C TYR A 47 0.18 13.92 -5.72
N HIS A 48 0.70 12.73 -5.96
CA HIS A 48 1.67 12.07 -5.08
C HIS A 48 3.04 12.76 -5.18
N THR A 49 3.83 12.67 -4.12
CA THR A 49 5.19 13.26 -4.05
C THR A 49 6.29 12.22 -4.06
N TYR A 50 5.95 10.95 -3.92
CA TYR A 50 6.92 9.88 -3.94
C TYR A 50 7.42 9.68 -5.38
N GLN A 51 8.70 9.99 -5.61
CA GLN A 51 9.29 9.97 -6.97
C GLN A 51 8.52 10.87 -7.95
N GLU A 52 8.38 12.14 -7.55
CA GLU A 52 7.72 13.21 -8.28
C GLU A 52 8.03 13.16 -9.80
N GLY A 53 6.97 13.19 -10.61
CA GLY A 53 7.06 13.15 -12.08
C GLY A 53 6.96 11.75 -12.72
N ARG A 54 7.04 10.65 -11.96
CA ARG A 54 6.88 9.29 -12.52
C ARG A 54 5.44 8.90 -12.84
N TYR A 55 4.48 9.41 -12.06
CA TYR A 55 3.05 9.17 -12.31
C TYR A 55 2.34 10.51 -12.50
N LEU A 56 1.77 10.69 -13.70
CA LEU A 56 1.27 11.97 -14.21
C LEU A 56 -0.20 12.23 -13.85
N LEU A 57 -0.89 11.24 -13.28
CA LEU A 57 -2.30 11.35 -12.95
C LEU A 57 -2.48 11.86 -11.51
N PRO A 58 -3.52 12.67 -11.26
CA PRO A 58 -3.85 13.09 -9.92
C PRO A 58 -4.30 11.91 -9.05
N ASN A 59 -4.27 12.08 -7.73
CA ASN A 59 -4.73 11.09 -6.76
C ASN A 59 -5.78 11.65 -5.77
N ASP A 60 -6.40 12.77 -6.13
CA ASP A 60 -7.53 13.34 -5.40
C ASP A 60 -8.80 12.50 -5.49
N GLU A 61 -9.79 12.88 -4.69
CA GLU A 61 -11.05 12.17 -4.52
C GLU A 61 -11.82 12.02 -5.84
N LYS A 62 -11.70 13.00 -6.74
CA LYS A 62 -12.36 12.93 -8.06
C LYS A 62 -11.70 11.89 -8.97
N GLU A 63 -10.38 11.75 -8.94
CA GLU A 63 -9.72 10.69 -9.71
C GLU A 63 -10.00 9.31 -9.10
N GLN A 64 -10.04 9.23 -7.77
CA GLN A 64 -10.42 7.99 -7.08
C GLN A 64 -11.85 7.55 -7.47
N GLU A 65 -12.81 8.48 -7.52
CA GLU A 65 -14.17 8.19 -8.00
C GLU A 65 -14.19 7.72 -9.46
N HIS A 66 -13.41 8.37 -10.34
CA HIS A 66 -13.26 7.96 -11.73
C HIS A 66 -12.71 6.53 -11.85
N MET A 67 -11.68 6.20 -11.08
CA MET A 67 -11.07 4.86 -11.05
C MET A 67 -12.07 3.81 -10.53
N ASN A 68 -12.87 4.13 -9.50
CA ASN A 68 -13.89 3.23 -8.98
C ASN A 68 -15.00 2.96 -10.01
N ILE A 69 -15.38 3.97 -10.81
CA ILE A 69 -16.33 3.79 -11.93
C ILE A 69 -15.74 2.84 -12.99
N ILE A 70 -14.47 3.03 -13.37
CA ILE A 70 -13.80 2.16 -14.34
C ILE A 70 -13.70 0.72 -13.80
N SER A 71 -13.31 0.55 -12.54
CA SER A 71 -13.27 -0.75 -11.87
C SER A 71 -14.62 -1.46 -11.92
N HIS A 72 -15.70 -0.75 -11.57
CA HIS A 72 -17.06 -1.28 -11.64
C HIS A 72 -17.47 -1.65 -13.08
N LEU A 73 -17.14 -0.81 -14.06
CA LEU A 73 -17.39 -1.10 -15.48
C LEU A 73 -16.70 -2.39 -15.93
N PHE A 74 -15.44 -2.59 -15.57
CA PHE A 74 -14.73 -3.83 -15.89
C PHE A 74 -15.36 -5.04 -15.20
N ARG A 75 -15.78 -4.93 -13.93
CA ARG A 75 -16.54 -5.99 -13.25
C ARG A 75 -17.80 -6.36 -14.03
N LEU A 76 -18.55 -5.39 -14.56
CA LEU A 76 -19.73 -5.65 -15.38
C LEU A 76 -19.37 -6.35 -16.71
N ILE A 77 -18.36 -5.86 -17.42
CA ILE A 77 -17.88 -6.46 -18.69
C ILE A 77 -17.46 -7.92 -18.47
N LEU A 78 -16.82 -8.21 -17.34
CA LEU A 78 -16.35 -9.55 -16.98
C LEU A 78 -17.43 -10.43 -16.33
N GLY A 79 -18.69 -9.98 -16.28
CA GLY A 79 -19.80 -10.74 -15.70
C GLY A 79 -19.66 -10.97 -14.19
N GLY A 80 -19.14 -9.97 -13.48
CA GLY A 80 -18.86 -10.00 -12.04
C GLY A 80 -17.56 -10.71 -11.65
N ARG A 81 -16.74 -11.16 -12.61
CA ARG A 81 -15.45 -11.80 -12.31
C ARG A 81 -14.36 -10.75 -12.05
N LEU A 82 -13.52 -11.02 -11.05
CA LEU A 82 -12.34 -10.19 -10.72
C LEU A 82 -11.14 -10.51 -11.64
N PHE A 83 -11.07 -11.72 -12.17
CA PHE A 83 -9.99 -12.18 -13.03
C PHE A 83 -10.50 -13.28 -13.98
N LEU A 84 -9.77 -13.50 -15.08
CA LEU A 84 -10.11 -14.52 -16.08
C LEU A 84 -9.25 -15.79 -15.97
N ALA A 85 -8.05 -15.68 -15.39
CA ALA A 85 -7.13 -16.80 -15.26
C ALA A 85 -7.66 -17.89 -14.31
N PRO A 86 -7.40 -19.18 -14.55
CA PRO A 86 -7.81 -20.23 -13.63
C PRO A 86 -6.85 -20.28 -12.42
N LEU A 87 -7.17 -19.56 -11.35
CA LEU A 87 -6.38 -19.57 -10.12
C LEU A 87 -6.77 -20.76 -9.21
N PRO A 88 -5.80 -21.53 -8.67
CA PRO A 88 -6.07 -22.60 -7.71
C PRO A 88 -6.79 -22.09 -6.45
N GLN A 89 -7.68 -22.89 -5.87
CA GLN A 89 -8.37 -22.53 -4.62
C GLN A 89 -7.40 -22.33 -3.44
N ASN A 90 -6.28 -23.05 -3.44
CA ASN A 90 -5.24 -22.96 -2.42
C ASN A 90 -4.20 -21.87 -2.70
N THR A 91 -4.51 -20.89 -3.54
CA THR A 91 -3.64 -19.72 -3.77
C THR A 91 -3.28 -19.09 -2.43
N LYS A 92 -1.99 -18.85 -2.17
CA LYS A 92 -1.49 -18.37 -0.87
C LYS A 92 -0.95 -16.94 -0.89
N ARG A 93 -0.56 -16.43 -2.05
CA ARG A 93 0.01 -15.08 -2.20
C ARG A 93 -0.48 -14.48 -3.50
N ILE A 94 -0.93 -13.23 -3.44
CA ILE A 94 -1.44 -12.44 -4.56
C ILE A 94 -0.78 -11.07 -4.48
N LEU A 95 -0.33 -10.55 -5.61
CA LEU A 95 0.22 -9.22 -5.75
C LEU A 95 -0.63 -8.46 -6.76
N ASP A 96 -1.14 -7.31 -6.36
CA ASP A 96 -1.91 -6.36 -7.17
C ASP A 96 -1.06 -5.12 -7.44
N ILE A 97 -0.61 -4.94 -8.68
CA ILE A 97 0.30 -3.86 -9.09
C ILE A 97 -0.51 -2.70 -9.63
N GLY A 98 -0.27 -1.49 -9.11
CA GLY A 98 -1.12 -0.33 -9.41
C GLY A 98 -2.50 -0.52 -8.79
N THR A 99 -2.52 -0.90 -7.51
CA THR A 99 -3.75 -1.27 -6.79
C THR A 99 -4.76 -0.12 -6.70
N GLY A 100 -4.30 1.14 -6.89
CA GLY A 100 -5.15 2.31 -6.83
C GLY A 100 -5.81 2.44 -5.46
N THR A 101 -7.14 2.48 -5.42
CA THR A 101 -7.93 2.53 -4.19
C THR A 101 -7.90 1.22 -3.40
N GLY A 102 -7.43 0.13 -3.99
CA GLY A 102 -7.33 -1.18 -3.34
C GLY A 102 -8.59 -2.04 -3.44
N ASP A 103 -9.65 -1.58 -4.11
CA ASP A 103 -10.93 -2.29 -4.22
C ASP A 103 -10.78 -3.72 -4.78
N TRP A 104 -9.88 -3.91 -5.75
CA TRP A 104 -9.64 -5.24 -6.32
C TRP A 104 -8.92 -6.16 -5.34
N ALA A 105 -7.88 -5.65 -4.66
CA ALA A 105 -7.14 -6.40 -3.65
C ALA A 105 -8.04 -6.85 -2.48
N ILE A 106 -8.94 -5.97 -2.02
CA ILE A 106 -9.91 -6.26 -0.96
C ILE A 106 -10.88 -7.38 -1.39
N ASP A 107 -11.49 -7.25 -2.57
CA ASP A 107 -12.39 -8.29 -3.08
C ASP A 107 -11.68 -9.65 -3.28
N MET A 108 -10.41 -9.63 -3.69
CA MET A 108 -9.61 -10.85 -3.83
C MET A 108 -9.27 -11.49 -2.49
N ALA A 109 -9.05 -10.68 -1.45
CA ALA A 109 -8.82 -11.16 -0.09
C ALA A 109 -10.07 -11.84 0.49
N ASP A 110 -11.26 -11.31 0.23
CA ASP A 110 -12.52 -11.97 0.59
C ASP A 110 -12.71 -13.30 -0.15
N ARG A 111 -12.32 -13.35 -1.43
CA ARG A 111 -12.42 -14.57 -2.25
C ARG A 111 -11.39 -15.64 -1.87
N TYR A 112 -10.21 -15.23 -1.40
CA TYR A 112 -9.11 -16.09 -1.00
C TYR A 112 -8.69 -15.77 0.44
N PRO A 113 -9.47 -16.17 1.45
CA PRO A 113 -9.24 -15.79 2.85
C PRO A 113 -7.91 -16.32 3.43
N ASP A 114 -7.38 -17.39 2.84
CA ASP A 114 -6.08 -17.98 3.21
C ASP A 114 -4.89 -17.35 2.46
N ALA A 115 -5.13 -16.47 1.50
CA ALA A 115 -4.09 -15.82 0.73
C ALA A 115 -3.69 -14.50 1.38
N LEU A 116 -2.39 -14.22 1.44
CA LEU A 116 -1.89 -12.86 1.62
C LEU A 116 -2.03 -12.10 0.31
N VAL A 117 -2.80 -11.01 0.31
CA VAL A 117 -2.95 -10.10 -0.82
C VAL A 117 -2.16 -8.83 -0.53
N VAL A 118 -1.18 -8.54 -1.39
CA VAL A 118 -0.40 -7.30 -1.32
C VAL A 118 -0.83 -6.39 -2.46
N GLY A 119 -1.35 -5.21 -2.14
CA GLY A 119 -1.56 -4.15 -3.11
C GLY A 119 -0.37 -3.20 -3.11
N ASN A 120 0.20 -2.93 -4.28
CA ASN A 120 1.31 -2.02 -4.45
C ASN A 120 0.87 -0.81 -5.28
N ASP A 121 1.17 0.40 -4.81
CA ASP A 121 0.92 1.63 -5.54
C ASP A 121 1.92 2.72 -5.12
N LEU A 122 2.10 3.74 -5.96
CA LEU A 122 2.91 4.91 -5.62
C LEU A 122 2.16 5.87 -4.67
N SER A 123 0.83 5.86 -4.72
CA SER A 123 -0.03 6.78 -3.99
C SER A 123 -0.59 6.14 -2.71
N PRO A 124 -0.44 6.78 -1.53
CA PRO A 124 -1.04 6.32 -0.28
C PRO A 124 -2.53 6.70 -0.19
N ILE A 125 -3.36 6.13 -1.07
CA ILE A 125 -4.80 6.46 -1.20
C ILE A 125 -5.74 5.31 -0.78
N GLN A 126 -5.18 4.24 -0.23
CA GLN A 126 -5.94 3.04 0.15
C GLN A 126 -6.64 3.24 1.50
N PRO A 127 -7.76 2.54 1.76
CA PRO A 127 -8.48 2.66 3.02
C PRO A 127 -7.66 2.12 4.20
N GLY A 128 -7.82 2.76 5.37
CA GLY A 128 -7.12 2.34 6.59
C GLY A 128 -7.70 1.08 7.26
N LEU A 129 -8.93 0.70 6.94
CA LEU A 129 -9.58 -0.50 7.44
C LEU A 129 -9.81 -1.48 6.29
N VAL A 130 -9.10 -2.61 6.31
CA VAL A 130 -9.14 -3.66 5.29
C VAL A 130 -9.18 -5.05 5.93
N PRO A 131 -9.51 -6.10 5.16
CA PRO A 131 -9.38 -7.47 5.64
C PRO A 131 -7.98 -7.77 6.20
N PRO A 132 -7.86 -8.66 7.21
CA PRO A 132 -6.60 -8.93 7.90
C PRO A 132 -5.52 -9.56 7.00
N ASN A 133 -5.92 -10.09 5.85
CA ASN A 133 -5.04 -10.68 4.84
C ASN A 133 -4.70 -9.74 3.69
N VAL A 134 -5.03 -8.44 3.79
CA VAL A 134 -4.60 -7.39 2.86
C VAL A 134 -3.46 -6.58 3.46
N GLN A 135 -2.42 -6.32 2.66
CA GLN A 135 -1.36 -5.36 2.97
C GLN A 135 -1.19 -4.40 1.80
N PHE A 136 -1.04 -3.11 2.11
CA PHE A 136 -0.71 -2.12 1.09
C PHE A 136 0.72 -1.64 1.26
N GLU A 137 1.46 -1.60 0.16
CA GLU A 137 2.83 -1.15 0.10
C GLU A 137 2.93 0.06 -0.82
N ILE A 138 3.50 1.15 -0.29
CA ILE A 138 3.80 2.33 -1.07
C ILE A 138 5.22 2.22 -1.58
N ASP A 139 5.36 1.69 -2.78
CA ASP A 139 6.64 1.44 -3.42
C ASP A 139 6.49 1.51 -4.94
N ASP A 140 7.61 1.68 -5.62
CA ASP A 140 7.67 1.62 -7.07
C ASP A 140 8.13 0.22 -7.50
N VAL A 141 7.23 -0.53 -8.13
CA VAL A 141 7.50 -1.89 -8.62
C VAL A 141 8.67 -2.00 -9.60
N GLU A 142 9.07 -0.89 -10.23
CA GLU A 142 10.19 -0.85 -11.17
C GLU A 142 11.56 -0.78 -10.46
N ASN A 143 11.58 -0.51 -9.15
CA ASN A 143 12.81 -0.51 -8.36
C ASN A 143 13.20 -1.91 -7.88
N ASP A 144 14.44 -2.02 -7.39
CA ASP A 144 14.93 -3.26 -6.79
C ASP A 144 14.10 -3.65 -5.56
N TRP A 145 13.48 -4.82 -5.63
CA TRP A 145 12.63 -5.33 -4.57
C TRP A 145 13.43 -5.62 -3.30
N ALA A 146 13.00 -5.05 -2.17
CA ALA A 146 13.69 -5.15 -0.88
C ALA A 146 13.99 -6.61 -0.44
N HIS A 147 13.16 -7.57 -0.88
CA HIS A 147 13.31 -8.99 -0.58
C HIS A 147 14.48 -9.67 -1.31
N HIS A 148 14.98 -9.11 -2.41
CA HIS A 148 16.03 -9.74 -3.22
C HIS A 148 17.40 -9.73 -2.51
N LYS A 149 17.67 -8.73 -1.65
CA LYS A 149 18.97 -8.60 -0.95
C LYS A 149 19.28 -9.72 0.05
N LYS A 150 18.30 -10.52 0.47
CA LYS A 150 18.53 -11.66 1.38
C LYS A 150 18.86 -12.98 0.68
N LEU A 151 18.63 -13.11 -0.63
CA LEU A 151 18.81 -14.38 -1.36
C LEU A 151 20.19 -14.56 -1.99
N LEU A 152 21.02 -13.50 -2.04
CA LEU A 152 22.35 -13.53 -2.66
C LEU A 152 23.51 -13.79 -1.68
N ASN A 153 23.22 -13.98 -0.39
CA ASN A 153 24.22 -14.34 0.64
C ASN A 153 24.00 -15.77 1.15
N ARG A 154 23.86 -16.74 0.25
CA ARG A 154 23.90 -18.18 0.58
C ARG A 154 24.96 -18.90 -0.26
#